data_AF-A0A849EPP0-F1
#
_entry.id   AF-A0A849EPP0-F1
#
_cell.length_a   1.000
_cell.length_b   1.000
_cell.length_c   1.000
_cell.angle_alpha   90.00
_cell.angle_beta   90.00
_cell.angle_gamma   90.00
#
_symmetry.space_group_name_H-M   'P 1'
#
loop_
_entity.id
_entity.type
_entity.pdbx_description
1 polymer ?
#
loop_
_entity_poly.entity_id
_entity_poly.type
_entity_poly.pdbx_seq_one_letter_code
_entity_poly.pdbx_strand_id
1 'polypeptide(L)'
;MVEHDEQEKRIAKILGRLDVPVNQASALNYLDYLKEHIKLPCRLTGIEDFPWEEYYVMGPGSKKEYEKLKKKQPSYTDFFTLIRFDNDLDDTNSIWVEVERLTDKRKFKLPLADLEATDKDTKNYQLLDDFSVWFTNN
;
A
#
# COMPACT_ATOMS: atom_id res chain seq x y z
N MET A 1 -3.94 11.07 20.59
CA MET A 1 -3.05 10.29 21.48
C MET A 1 -3.55 8.85 21.69
N VAL A 2 -4.85 8.59 21.90
CA VAL A 2 -5.34 7.21 22.14
C VAL A 2 -5.32 6.31 20.89
N GLU A 3 -5.53 6.87 19.68
CA GLU A 3 -5.56 6.06 18.44
C GLU A 3 -4.20 5.47 18.06
N HIS A 4 -3.11 6.22 18.22
CA HIS A 4 -1.75 5.73 17.98
C HIS A 4 -1.42 4.55 18.92
N ASP A 5 -1.77 4.67 20.20
CA ASP A 5 -1.55 3.60 21.18
C ASP A 5 -2.30 2.31 20.83
N GLU A 6 -3.52 2.39 20.27
CA GLU A 6 -4.27 1.20 19.85
C GLU A 6 -3.75 0.60 18.55
N GLN A 7 -3.29 1.42 17.60
CA GLN A 7 -2.67 0.95 16.36
C GLN A 7 -1.35 0.23 16.63
N GLU A 8 -0.48 0.80 17.46
CA GLU A 8 0.77 0.16 17.87
C GLU A 8 0.52 -1.20 18.55
N LYS A 9 -0.51 -1.31 19.39
CA LYS A 9 -0.90 -2.60 20.00
C LYS A 9 -1.34 -3.62 18.96
N ARG A 10 -2.08 -3.22 17.92
CA ARG A 10 -2.49 -4.12 16.83
C ARG A 10 -1.29 -4.61 16.03
N ILE A 11 -0.40 -3.69 15.66
CA ILE A 11 0.86 -3.99 14.94
C ILE A 11 1.72 -4.94 15.78
N ALA A 12 1.93 -4.62 17.06
CA ALA A 12 2.71 -5.44 17.98
C ALA A 12 2.10 -6.84 18.18
N LYS A 13 0.77 -6.97 18.10
CA LYS A 13 0.11 -8.28 18.16
C LYS A 13 0.41 -9.13 16.92
N ILE A 14 0.58 -8.51 15.75
CA ILE A 14 0.95 -9.20 14.51
C ILE A 14 2.42 -9.62 14.55
N LEU A 15 3.30 -8.70 14.96
CA LEU A 15 4.75 -8.91 14.96
C LEU A 15 5.30 -9.55 16.25
N GLY A 16 4.45 -9.76 17.25
CA GLY A 16 4.76 -10.37 18.55
C GLY A 16 5.40 -9.44 19.59
N ARG A 17 5.80 -8.23 19.22
CA ARG A 17 6.35 -7.20 20.12
C ARG A 17 6.25 -5.80 19.49
N LEU A 18 6.44 -4.78 20.31
CA LEU A 18 6.57 -3.38 19.87
C LEU A 18 7.94 -3.15 19.20
N ASP A 19 8.03 -2.09 18.40
CA ASP A 19 9.27 -1.56 17.81
C ASP A 19 10.07 -2.59 17.01
N VAL A 20 9.39 -3.38 16.18
CA VAL A 20 10.05 -4.34 15.28
C VAL A 20 10.55 -3.59 14.04
N PRO A 21 11.88 -3.55 13.78
CA PRO A 21 12.43 -2.86 12.63
C PRO A 21 12.02 -3.55 11.33
N VAL A 22 11.89 -2.79 10.25
CA VAL A 22 11.63 -3.37 8.93
C VAL A 22 12.88 -4.11 8.43
N ASN A 23 12.76 -5.43 8.36
CA ASN A 23 13.72 -6.33 7.75
C ASN A 23 13.00 -7.49 7.07
N GLN A 24 13.75 -8.26 6.26
CA GLN A 24 13.21 -9.36 5.48
C GLN A 24 12.34 -10.34 6.30
N ALA A 25 12.81 -10.76 7.48
CA ALA A 25 12.07 -11.71 8.31
C ALA A 25 10.75 -11.12 8.84
N SER A 26 10.79 -9.90 9.35
CA SER A 26 9.58 -9.21 9.84
C SER A 26 8.58 -8.91 8.72
N ALA A 27 9.06 -8.49 7.54
CA ALA A 27 8.22 -8.18 6.40
C ALA A 27 7.57 -9.44 5.82
N LEU A 28 8.28 -10.57 5.77
CA LEU A 28 7.71 -11.86 5.39
C LEU A 28 6.65 -12.34 6.40
N ASN A 29 6.91 -12.23 7.70
CA ASN A 29 5.91 -12.58 8.72
C ASN A 29 4.64 -11.73 8.59
N TYR A 30 4.80 -10.42 8.34
CA TYR A 30 3.67 -9.53 8.13
C TYR A 30 2.93 -9.88 6.82
N LEU A 31 3.67 -10.15 5.74
CA LEU A 31 3.11 -10.59 4.45
C LEU A 31 2.24 -11.84 4.60
N ASP A 32 2.72 -12.85 5.31
CA ASP A 32 1.98 -14.08 5.59
C ASP A 32 0.69 -13.77 6.36
N TYR A 33 0.78 -12.91 7.39
CA TYR A 33 -0.40 -12.47 8.13
C TYR A 33 -1.43 -11.76 7.24
N LEU A 34 -0.99 -10.85 6.36
CA LEU A 34 -1.87 -10.14 5.43
C LEU A 34 -2.55 -11.10 4.44
N LYS A 35 -1.80 -12.07 3.89
CA LYS A 35 -2.35 -13.09 2.97
C LYS A 35 -3.47 -13.90 3.61
N GLU A 36 -3.37 -14.20 4.90
CA GLU A 36 -4.38 -14.96 5.64
C GLU A 36 -5.62 -14.13 6.03
N HIS A 37 -5.45 -12.83 6.27
CA HIS A 37 -6.48 -12.00 6.92
C HIS A 37 -7.18 -11.00 5.99
N ILE A 38 -6.54 -10.62 4.87
CA ILE A 38 -7.15 -9.74 3.87
C ILE A 38 -8.20 -10.51 3.07
N LYS A 39 -9.41 -9.95 3.02
CA LYS A 39 -10.51 -10.51 2.24
C LYS A 39 -10.56 -9.91 0.84
N LEU A 40 -10.59 -10.75 -0.18
CA LEU A 40 -10.77 -10.33 -1.57
C LEU A 40 -12.27 -10.38 -1.96
N PRO A 41 -12.74 -9.49 -2.85
CA PRO A 41 -12.00 -8.38 -3.45
C PRO A 41 -11.75 -7.24 -2.45
N CYS A 42 -10.61 -6.55 -2.60
CA CYS A 42 -10.29 -5.36 -1.83
C CYS A 42 -10.03 -4.20 -2.79
N ARG A 43 -10.76 -3.09 -2.63
CA ARG A 43 -10.58 -1.89 -3.44
C ARG A 43 -9.55 -0.97 -2.79
N LEU A 44 -8.58 -0.53 -3.59
CA LEU A 44 -7.45 0.28 -3.16
C LEU A 44 -7.40 1.62 -3.93
N THR A 45 -6.70 2.59 -3.36
CA THR A 45 -6.26 3.85 -4.00
C THR A 45 -4.84 4.18 -3.51
N GLY A 46 -4.13 5.08 -4.19
CA GLY A 46 -2.85 5.55 -3.67
C GLY A 46 -3.03 6.46 -2.47
N ILE A 47 -2.13 6.35 -1.48
CA ILE A 47 -2.11 7.20 -0.29
C ILE A 47 -1.63 8.61 -0.67
N GLU A 48 -0.53 8.68 -1.42
CA GLU A 48 0.12 9.91 -1.89
C GLU A 48 0.59 9.74 -3.34
N ASP A 49 1.09 10.84 -3.94
CA ASP A 49 1.58 10.82 -5.32
C ASP A 49 2.71 9.81 -5.50
N PHE A 50 2.63 9.00 -6.55
CA PHE A 50 3.69 8.04 -6.86
C PHE A 50 4.95 8.78 -7.34
N PRO A 51 6.15 8.17 -7.24
CA PRO A 51 7.41 8.85 -7.59
C PRO A 51 7.46 9.47 -8.99
N TRP A 52 6.74 8.91 -9.97
CA TRP A 52 6.67 9.47 -11.32
C TRP A 52 5.75 10.71 -11.42
N GLU A 53 4.82 10.87 -10.48
CA GLU A 53 3.83 11.95 -10.41
C GLU A 53 4.39 13.21 -9.75
N GLU A 54 5.35 13.08 -8.84
CA GLU A 54 5.93 14.18 -8.05
C GLU A 54 6.37 15.37 -8.91
N TYR A 55 7.05 15.10 -10.04
CA TYR A 55 7.48 16.13 -10.99
C TYR A 55 6.33 16.97 -11.56
N TYR A 56 5.13 16.40 -11.65
CA TYR A 56 3.94 17.04 -12.20
C TYR A 56 3.00 17.59 -11.12
N VAL A 57 3.00 16.99 -9.93
CA VAL A 57 2.15 17.39 -8.80
C VAL A 57 2.80 18.53 -8.01
N MET A 58 4.09 18.37 -7.67
CA MET A 58 4.86 19.31 -6.85
C MET A 58 5.89 20.11 -7.68
N GLY A 59 6.34 19.53 -8.79
CA GLY A 59 7.35 20.13 -9.66
C GLY A 59 6.80 21.05 -10.76
N PRO A 60 7.67 21.47 -11.71
CA PRO A 60 7.29 22.37 -12.80
C PRO A 60 6.58 21.66 -13.97
N GLY A 61 6.23 20.38 -13.83
CA GLY A 61 5.69 19.55 -14.89
C GLY A 61 4.37 20.07 -15.50
N SER A 62 4.15 19.77 -16.78
CA SER A 62 2.94 20.19 -17.48
C SER A 62 1.74 19.31 -17.13
N LYS A 63 0.63 19.92 -16.70
CA LYS A 63 -0.65 19.21 -16.49
C LYS A 63 -1.09 18.42 -17.72
N LYS A 64 -0.87 18.94 -18.93
CA LYS A 64 -1.25 18.25 -20.18
C LYS A 64 -0.45 16.98 -20.42
N GLU A 65 0.82 16.99 -20.00
CA GLU A 65 1.70 15.82 -20.11
C GLU A 65 1.35 14.79 -19.04
N TYR A 66 1.13 15.25 -17.80
CA TYR A 66 0.64 14.44 -16.69
C TYR A 66 -0.62 13.64 -17.07
N GLU A 67 -1.64 14.30 -17.59
CA GLU A 67 -2.88 13.65 -18.05
C GLU A 67 -2.68 12.65 -19.20
N LYS A 68 -1.64 12.82 -20.03
CA LYS A 68 -1.29 11.83 -21.06
C LYS A 68 -0.61 10.61 -20.44
N LEU A 69 0.25 10.82 -19.45
CA LEU A 69 0.98 9.74 -18.78
C LEU A 69 0.07 8.92 -17.86
N LYS A 70 -0.90 9.52 -17.16
CA LYS A 70 -1.91 8.81 -16.35
C LYS A 70 -2.71 7.78 -17.14
N LYS A 71 -2.87 7.96 -18.44
CA LYS A 71 -3.52 6.96 -19.31
C LYS A 71 -2.72 5.66 -19.42
N LYS A 72 -1.41 5.70 -19.13
CA LYS A 72 -0.47 4.58 -19.25
C LYS A 72 0.06 4.11 -17.91
N GLN A 73 0.38 5.03 -17.01
CA GLN A 73 0.95 4.78 -15.70
C GLN A 73 -0.16 4.75 -14.63
N PRO A 74 0.03 4.01 -13.52
CA PRO A 74 -0.88 4.07 -12.39
C PRO A 74 -0.77 5.44 -11.71
N SER A 75 -1.87 6.01 -11.25
CA SER A 75 -1.90 7.26 -10.49
C SER A 75 -2.44 7.04 -9.09
N TYR A 76 -2.01 7.82 -8.11
CA TYR A 76 -2.56 7.77 -6.75
C TYR A 76 -4.07 8.08 -6.71
N THR A 77 -4.55 8.79 -7.72
CA THR A 77 -5.98 9.10 -7.92
C THR A 77 -6.77 8.00 -8.63
N ASP A 78 -6.12 6.94 -9.09
CA ASP A 78 -6.79 5.79 -9.67
C ASP A 78 -7.35 4.88 -8.56
N PHE A 79 -8.45 4.20 -8.89
CA PHE A 79 -8.95 3.11 -8.06
C PHE A 79 -8.53 1.76 -8.63
N PHE A 80 -8.09 0.88 -7.74
CA PHE A 80 -7.62 -0.44 -8.08
C PHE A 80 -8.39 -1.54 -7.33
N THR A 81 -8.37 -2.74 -7.87
CA THR A 81 -8.73 -3.97 -7.15
C THR A 81 -7.44 -4.74 -6.85
N LEU A 82 -7.23 -5.11 -5.59
CA LEU A 82 -6.16 -6.02 -5.20
C LEU A 82 -6.39 -7.40 -5.83
N ILE A 83 -5.40 -7.88 -6.59
CA ILE A 83 -5.47 -9.19 -7.25
C ILE A 83 -4.72 -10.23 -6.41
N ARG A 84 -3.47 -9.93 -6.04
CA ARG A 84 -2.64 -10.80 -5.21
C ARG A 84 -1.46 -10.04 -4.61
N PHE A 85 -0.93 -10.59 -3.53
CA PHE A 85 0.37 -10.25 -3.01
C PHE A 85 1.46 -10.97 -3.81
N ASP A 86 2.60 -10.31 -4.00
CA ASP A 86 3.81 -11.00 -4.45
C ASP A 86 4.34 -11.92 -3.34
N ASN A 87 5.13 -12.92 -3.71
CA ASN A 87 5.75 -13.82 -2.74
C ASN A 87 7.15 -13.35 -2.31
N ASP A 88 7.75 -12.49 -3.11
CA ASP A 88 9.08 -11.96 -2.87
C ASP A 88 9.00 -10.50 -2.41
N LEU A 89 9.96 -10.12 -1.58
CA LEU A 89 10.21 -8.74 -1.20
C LEU A 89 11.28 -8.15 -2.13
N ASP A 90 11.31 -6.83 -2.28
CA ASP A 90 12.42 -6.15 -2.93
C ASP A 90 13.60 -5.90 -1.97
N ASP A 91 14.66 -5.25 -2.46
CA ASP A 91 15.86 -4.92 -1.68
C ASP A 91 15.57 -3.96 -0.50
N THR A 92 14.40 -3.31 -0.50
CA THR A 92 13.92 -2.45 0.59
C THR A 92 13.01 -3.19 1.57
N ASN A 93 12.84 -4.51 1.39
CA ASN A 93 11.90 -5.37 2.10
C ASN A 93 10.42 -4.96 1.91
N SER A 94 10.11 -4.20 0.86
CA SER A 94 8.75 -3.76 0.56
C SER A 94 7.89 -4.91 0.09
N ILE A 95 6.64 -4.95 0.55
CA ILE A 95 5.63 -5.89 0.06
C ILE A 95 5.05 -5.30 -1.23
N TRP A 96 5.16 -6.04 -2.32
CA TRP A 96 4.55 -5.68 -3.60
C TRP A 96 3.23 -6.41 -3.82
N VAL A 97 2.31 -5.74 -4.51
CA VAL A 97 1.01 -6.31 -4.89
C VAL A 97 0.74 -6.13 -6.37
N GLU A 98 0.10 -7.11 -6.98
CA GLU A 98 -0.53 -6.96 -8.28
C GLU A 98 -1.93 -6.39 -8.09
N VAL A 99 -2.20 -5.28 -8.76
CA VAL A 99 -3.49 -4.59 -8.72
C VAL A 99 -4.03 -4.39 -10.12
N GLU A 100 -5.36 -4.32 -10.26
CA GLU A 100 -6.04 -4.02 -11.51
C GLU A 100 -6.78 -2.70 -11.41
N ARG A 101 -6.47 -1.74 -12.30
CA ARG A 101 -7.15 -0.46 -12.36
C ARG A 101 -8.60 -0.63 -12.82
N LEU A 102 -9.54 -0.01 -12.10
CA LEU A 102 -10.97 -0.18 -12.34
C LEU A 102 -11.44 0.35 -13.69
N THR A 103 -10.85 1.45 -14.17
CA THR A 103 -11.31 2.19 -15.36
C THR A 103 -11.01 1.50 -16.68
N ASP A 104 -9.84 0.85 -16.79
CA ASP A 104 -9.38 0.24 -18.05
C ASP A 104 -8.80 -1.16 -17.91
N LYS A 105 -8.93 -1.78 -16.73
CA LYS A 105 -8.54 -3.16 -16.44
C LYS A 105 -7.05 -3.44 -16.63
N ARG A 106 -6.22 -2.40 -16.69
CA ARG A 106 -4.77 -2.57 -16.72
C ARG A 106 -4.24 -3.01 -15.38
N LYS A 107 -3.24 -3.88 -15.43
CA LYS A 107 -2.59 -4.44 -14.26
C LYS A 107 -1.28 -3.73 -13.99
N PHE A 108 -1.00 -3.51 -12.72
CA PHE A 108 0.21 -2.86 -12.23
C PHE A 108 0.77 -3.66 -11.06
N LYS A 109 2.09 -3.58 -10.87
CA LYS A 109 2.74 -3.95 -9.62
C LYS A 109 3.06 -2.67 -8.88
N LEU A 110 2.60 -2.56 -7.64
CA LEU A 110 2.79 -1.38 -6.80
C LEU A 110 3.25 -1.81 -5.40
N PRO A 111 4.03 -0.98 -4.70
CA PRO A 111 4.30 -1.17 -3.28
C PRO A 111 2.99 -1.10 -2.49
N LEU A 112 2.78 -2.03 -1.57
CA LEU A 112 1.59 -2.02 -0.72
C LEU A 112 1.59 -0.82 0.22
N ALA A 113 2.78 -0.36 0.63
CA ALA A 113 2.93 0.79 1.52
C ALA A 113 2.43 2.11 0.89
N ASP A 114 2.34 2.17 -0.43
CA ASP A 114 1.85 3.34 -1.16
C ASP A 114 0.32 3.29 -1.39
N LEU A 115 -0.36 2.25 -0.91
CA LEU A 115 -1.78 1.99 -1.16
C LEU A 115 -2.59 1.92 0.14
N GLU A 116 -3.80 2.47 0.12
CA GLU A 116 -4.80 2.28 1.18
C GLU A 116 -6.07 1.63 0.63
N ALA A 117 -6.83 0.94 1.50
CA ALA A 117 -8.18 0.50 1.13
C ALA A 117 -9.14 1.69 1.07
N THR A 118 -10.10 1.66 0.14
CA THR A 118 -11.07 2.76 0.04
C THR A 118 -12.18 2.68 1.09
N ASP A 119 -12.48 1.48 1.59
CA ASP A 119 -13.59 1.24 2.52
C ASP A 119 -13.10 1.27 3.97
N LYS A 120 -13.12 2.47 4.57
CA LYS A 120 -12.52 2.75 5.89
C LYS A 120 -13.11 1.98 7.07
N ASP A 121 -14.37 1.57 6.95
CA ASP A 121 -15.06 0.80 8.00
C ASP A 121 -14.75 -0.70 7.97
N THR A 122 -13.85 -1.14 7.09
CA THR A 122 -13.53 -2.57 6.91
C THR A 122 -12.28 -3.00 7.65
N LYS A 123 -12.23 -4.29 8.01
CA LYS A 123 -11.01 -4.90 8.55
C LYS A 123 -9.83 -4.81 7.57
N ASN A 124 -10.09 -4.81 6.26
CA ASN A 124 -9.03 -4.65 5.27
C ASN A 124 -8.38 -3.28 5.38
N TYR A 125 -9.16 -2.21 5.55
CA TYR A 125 -8.61 -0.86 5.76
C TYR A 125 -7.67 -0.84 6.96
N GLN A 126 -8.14 -1.30 8.11
CA GLN A 126 -7.34 -1.34 9.33
C GLN A 126 -6.05 -2.16 9.14
N LEU A 127 -6.12 -3.32 8.49
CA LEU A 127 -4.94 -4.18 8.28
C LEU A 127 -3.90 -3.54 7.35
N LEU A 128 -4.34 -2.85 6.29
CA LEU A 128 -3.43 -2.20 5.36
C LEU A 128 -2.86 -0.91 5.96
N ASP A 129 -3.67 -0.14 6.70
CA ASP A 129 -3.22 1.04 7.44
C ASP A 129 -2.19 0.67 8.52
N ASP A 130 -2.46 -0.37 9.32
CA ASP A 130 -1.52 -0.90 10.31
C ASP A 130 -0.19 -1.34 9.67
N PHE A 131 -0.22 -1.89 8.45
CA PHE A 131 1.00 -2.24 7.71
C PHE A 131 1.76 -0.99 7.26
N SER A 132 1.09 -0.03 6.62
CA SER A 132 1.72 1.20 6.11
C SER A 132 2.35 2.02 7.24
N VAL A 133 1.68 2.12 8.39
CA VAL A 133 2.22 2.81 9.58
C VAL A 133 3.44 2.08 10.13
N TRP A 134 3.40 0.75 10.23
CA TRP A 134 4.57 -0.01 10.68
C TRP A 134 5.76 0.18 9.73
N PHE A 135 5.53 0.03 8.42
CA PHE A 135 6.57 0.02 7.40
C PHE A 135 7.28 1.37 7.24
N THR A 136 6.55 2.47 7.42
CA THR A 136 7.09 3.83 7.23
C THR A 136 7.82 4.39 8.45
N ASN A 137 7.55 3.86 9.65
CA ASN A 137 8.10 4.40 10.91
C ASN A 137 9.24 3.58 11.53
N ASN A 138 9.62 2.43 10.94
CA ASN A 138 10.60 1.48 11.50
C ASN A 138 11.65 1.06 10.48
#